data_AF-A0AAD3DKV3-F1
#
_entry.id   AF-A0AAD3DKV3-F1
#
_cell.length_a   1.000
_cell.length_b   1.000
_cell.length_c   1.000
_cell.angle_alpha   90.00
_cell.angle_beta   90.00
_cell.angle_gamma   90.00
#
_symmetry.space_group_name_H-M   'P 1'
#
loop_
_entity.id
_entity.type
_entity.pdbx_description
1 polymer ?
#
loop_
_entity_poly.entity_id
_entity_poly.type
_entity_poly.pdbx_seq_one_letter_code
_entity_poly.pdbx_strand_id
1 'polypeptide(L)'
;EAGPDGVRPSSPADGVIAQKETERKELLKGDYRDKHWWWGSLLLAAGVGIGIEGCANTFMRTGRLFPGPHLYAGAGIVALWAMAAALTPAMQKGDQNARNAHIALNALNVGLFLWQLPTGFEIVGKVFEFTSWP
;
A
#
# COMPACT_ATOMS: atom_id res chain seq x y z
N GLU A 1 -28.33 -11.82 -36.68
CA GLU A 1 -29.65 -11.42 -36.15
C GLU A 1 -29.96 -12.30 -34.95
N ALA A 2 -30.45 -11.73 -33.86
CA ALA A 2 -30.93 -12.52 -32.72
C ALA A 2 -32.23 -13.22 -33.13
N GLY A 3 -32.43 -14.48 -32.72
CA GLY A 3 -33.66 -15.21 -33.00
C GLY A 3 -34.89 -14.57 -32.33
N PRO A 4 -36.12 -15.01 -32.69
CA PRO A 4 -37.38 -14.44 -32.20
C PRO A 4 -37.53 -14.43 -30.66
N ASP A 5 -36.67 -15.16 -29.96
CA ASP A 5 -36.69 -15.34 -28.51
C ASP A 5 -35.67 -14.43 -27.78
N GLY A 6 -34.96 -13.57 -28.52
CA GLY A 6 -33.90 -12.69 -27.98
C GLY A 6 -32.62 -13.41 -27.54
N VAL A 7 -32.56 -14.74 -27.69
CA VAL A 7 -31.39 -15.55 -27.38
C VAL A 7 -30.40 -15.47 -28.54
N ARG A 8 -29.23 -14.90 -28.25
CA ARG A 8 -28.08 -14.89 -29.17
C ARG A 8 -27.51 -16.31 -29.30
N PRO A 9 -27.11 -16.74 -30.52
CA PRO A 9 -26.53 -18.07 -30.73
C PRO A 9 -25.23 -18.24 -29.95
N SER A 10 -24.94 -19.48 -29.54
CA SER A 10 -23.75 -19.80 -28.76
C SER A 10 -22.48 -19.38 -29.50
N SER A 11 -21.63 -18.61 -28.84
CA SER A 11 -20.37 -18.10 -29.37
C SER A 11 -19.17 -18.61 -28.56
N PRO A 12 -17.95 -18.63 -29.13
CA PRO A 12 -16.74 -18.93 -28.37
C PRO A 12 -16.54 -18.02 -27.14
N ALA A 13 -17.14 -16.82 -27.15
CA ALA A 13 -17.11 -15.90 -26.02
C ALA A 13 -17.91 -16.41 -24.81
N ASP A 14 -18.90 -17.29 -25.01
CA ASP A 14 -19.76 -17.76 -23.91
C ASP A 14 -19.00 -18.68 -22.96
N GLY A 15 -18.08 -19.50 -23.49
CA GLY A 15 -17.15 -20.29 -22.67
C GLY A 15 -16.20 -19.42 -21.86
N VAL A 16 -15.70 -18.33 -22.46
CA VAL A 16 -14.84 -17.34 -21.78
C VAL A 16 -15.62 -16.60 -20.69
N ILE A 17 -16.87 -16.22 -20.94
CA ILE A 17 -17.75 -15.58 -19.95
C ILE A 17 -17.96 -16.53 -18.78
N ALA A 18 -18.32 -17.80 -19.02
CA ALA A 18 -18.51 -18.79 -17.96
C ALA A 18 -17.24 -19.01 -17.13
N GLN A 19 -16.07 -19.05 -17.78
CA GLN A 19 -14.78 -19.13 -17.10
C GLN A 19 -14.53 -17.90 -16.21
N LYS A 20 -14.72 -16.69 -16.73
CA LYS A 20 -14.52 -15.43 -16.00
C LYS A 20 -15.52 -15.25 -14.86
N GLU A 21 -16.75 -15.72 -15.00
CA GLU A 21 -17.73 -15.75 -13.91
C GLU A 21 -17.31 -16.70 -12.80
N THR A 22 -16.80 -17.89 -13.15
CA THR A 22 -16.28 -18.86 -12.18
C THR A 22 -15.08 -18.28 -11.44
N GLU A 23 -14.13 -17.69 -12.17
CA GLU A 23 -12.96 -16.99 -11.61
C GLU A 23 -13.38 -15.86 -10.66
N ARG A 24 -14.35 -15.03 -11.06
CA ARG A 24 -14.89 -13.96 -10.21
C ARG A 24 -15.50 -14.53 -8.93
N LYS A 25 -16.32 -15.57 -9.02
CA LYS A 25 -16.95 -16.22 -7.86
C LYS A 25 -15.89 -16.77 -6.90
N GLU A 26 -14.82 -17.35 -7.44
CA GLU A 26 -13.72 -17.88 -6.64
C GLU A 26 -12.93 -16.77 -5.94
N LEU A 27 -12.57 -15.70 -6.66
CA LEU A 27 -11.85 -14.55 -6.10
C LEU A 27 -12.66 -13.84 -5.01
N LEU A 28 -13.99 -13.77 -5.15
CA LEU A 28 -14.87 -13.16 -4.13
C LEU A 28 -14.84 -13.92 -2.80
N LYS A 29 -14.61 -15.23 -2.80
CA LYS A 29 -14.45 -16.01 -1.55
C LYS A 29 -13.19 -15.61 -0.77
N GLY A 30 -12.18 -15.09 -1.47
CA GLY A 30 -10.89 -14.74 -0.88
C GLY A 30 -10.87 -13.45 -0.06
N ASP A 31 -11.90 -12.61 -0.19
CA ASP A 31 -12.05 -11.33 0.53
C ASP A 31 -10.79 -10.43 0.49
N TYR A 32 -10.12 -10.39 -0.66
CA TYR A 32 -8.85 -9.70 -0.81
C TYR A 32 -8.94 -8.18 -0.60
N ARG A 33 -10.11 -7.60 -0.87
CA ARG A 33 -10.37 -6.18 -0.67
C ARG A 33 -10.29 -5.82 0.82
N ASP A 34 -11.01 -6.55 1.67
CA ASP A 34 -11.10 -6.22 3.09
C ASP A 34 -9.80 -6.59 3.82
N LYS A 35 -9.13 -7.67 3.39
CA LYS A 35 -7.77 -7.99 3.83
C LYS A 35 -6.77 -6.89 3.48
N HIS A 36 -6.77 -6.39 2.25
CA HIS A 36 -5.89 -5.30 1.83
C HIS A 36 -6.19 -4.01 2.60
N TRP A 37 -7.47 -3.71 2.83
CA TRP A 37 -7.87 -2.56 3.64
C TRP A 37 -7.39 -2.68 5.09
N TRP A 38 -7.55 -3.85 5.73
CA TRP A 38 -7.11 -4.08 7.10
C TRP A 38 -5.60 -3.95 7.25
N TRP A 39 -4.84 -4.69 6.43
CA TRP A 39 -3.38 -4.63 6.46
C TRP A 39 -2.84 -3.26 6.07
N GLY A 40 -3.44 -2.61 5.06
CA GLY A 40 -3.09 -1.25 4.66
C GLY A 40 -3.37 -0.23 5.76
N SER A 41 -4.48 -0.36 6.49
CA SER A 41 -4.83 0.53 7.60
C SER A 41 -3.88 0.33 8.80
N LEU A 42 -3.54 -0.92 9.12
CA LEU A 42 -2.57 -1.22 10.16
C LEU A 42 -1.18 -0.66 9.81
N LEU A 43 -0.73 -0.88 8.57
CA LEU A 43 0.54 -0.37 8.07
C LEU A 43 0.56 1.17 8.07
N LEU A 44 -0.53 1.82 7.66
CA LEU A 44 -0.65 3.28 7.72
C LEU A 44 -0.54 3.78 9.16
N ALA A 45 -1.32 3.24 10.08
CA ALA A 45 -1.32 3.69 11.48
C ALA A 45 0.03 3.44 12.16
N ALA A 46 0.57 2.22 12.05
CA ALA A 46 1.86 1.86 12.66
C ALA A 46 3.03 2.58 11.99
N GLY A 47 3.06 2.61 10.66
CA GLY A 47 4.15 3.22 9.90
C GLY A 47 4.24 4.73 10.10
N VAL A 48 3.10 5.44 10.12
CA VAL A 48 3.06 6.87 10.45
C VAL A 48 3.50 7.09 11.90
N GLY A 49 2.99 6.28 12.83
CA GLY A 49 3.38 6.34 14.24
C GLY A 49 4.89 6.22 14.44
N ILE A 50 5.50 5.18 13.88
CA ILE A 50 6.95 4.94 13.96
C ILE A 50 7.75 6.06 13.29
N GLY A 51 7.28 6.58 12.14
CA GLY A 51 7.93 7.71 11.47
C GLY A 51 7.97 8.99 12.33
N ILE A 52 6.87 9.28 13.04
CA ILE A 52 6.79 10.40 13.98
C ILE A 52 7.65 10.12 15.22
N GLU A 53 7.51 8.94 15.81
CA GLU A 53 8.27 8.52 16.99
C GLU A 53 9.78 8.63 16.76
N GLY A 54 10.28 8.13 15.62
CA GLY A 54 11.70 8.20 15.28
C GLY A 54 12.23 9.64 15.25
N CYS A 55 11.46 10.57 14.68
CA CYS A 55 11.79 11.99 14.67
C CYS A 55 11.73 12.59 16.07
N ALA A 56 10.65 12.34 16.82
CA ALA A 56 10.44 12.86 18.17
C ALA A 56 11.53 12.37 19.14
N ASN A 57 11.81 11.07 19.16
CA ASN A 57 12.84 10.47 19.99
C ASN A 57 14.23 11.06 19.69
N THR A 58 14.58 11.21 18.41
CA THR A 58 15.85 11.82 18.00
C THR A 58 15.96 13.26 18.49
N PHE A 59 14.90 14.05 18.32
CA PHE A 59 14.87 15.44 18.77
C PHE A 59 14.97 15.55 20.28
N MET A 60 14.21 14.76 21.03
CA MET A 60 14.24 14.76 22.51
C MET A 60 15.63 14.39 23.05
N ARG A 61 16.34 13.45 22.42
CA ARG A 61 17.66 13.00 22.86
C ARG A 61 18.79 13.96 22.48
N THR A 62 18.68 14.64 21.34
CA THR A 62 19.83 15.36 20.75
C THR A 62 19.61 16.85 20.51
N GLY A 63 18.39 17.35 20.76
CA GLY A 63 18.00 18.74 20.51
C GLY A 63 17.88 19.13 19.03
N ARG A 64 18.03 18.16 18.11
CA ARG A 64 17.93 18.37 16.65
C ARG A 64 17.53 17.10 15.92
N LEU A 65 17.18 17.23 14.65
CA LEU A 65 17.08 16.10 13.73
C LEU A 65 18.39 15.91 12.98
N PHE A 66 18.64 14.69 12.48
CA PHE A 66 19.75 14.38 11.58
C PHE A 66 19.20 14.11 10.18
N PRO A 67 18.90 15.17 9.40
CA PRO A 67 18.39 15.01 8.05
C PRO A 67 19.40 14.29 7.16
N GLY A 68 18.96 13.21 6.53
CA GLY A 68 19.74 12.38 5.62
C GLY A 68 18.82 11.55 4.73
N PRO A 69 19.37 10.76 3.79
CA PRO A 69 18.57 10.02 2.81
C PRO A 69 17.45 9.18 3.42
N HIS A 70 17.73 8.48 4.53
CA HIS A 70 16.73 7.67 5.25
C HIS A 70 15.57 8.53 5.77
N LEU A 71 15.86 9.62 6.48
CA LEU A 71 14.82 10.50 7.04
C LEU A 71 13.97 11.14 5.94
N TYR A 72 14.59 11.66 4.88
CA TYR A 72 13.85 12.30 3.79
C TYR A 72 12.99 11.30 3.01
N ALA A 73 13.52 10.12 2.71
CA ALA A 73 12.76 9.09 2.04
C ALA A 73 11.64 8.54 2.94
N GLY A 74 11.86 8.42 4.25
CA GLY A 74 10.84 8.05 5.24
C GLY A 74 9.69 9.07 5.30
N ALA A 75 10.01 10.37 5.31
CA ALA A 75 9.00 11.44 5.22
C ALA A 75 8.21 11.36 3.91
N GLY A 76 8.89 11.08 2.79
CA GLY A 76 8.26 10.85 1.50
C GLY A 76 7.30 9.65 1.50
N ILE A 77 7.70 8.53 2.12
CA ILE A 77 6.87 7.33 2.27
C ILE A 77 5.58 7.65 3.05
N VAL A 78 5.67 8.41 4.14
CA VAL A 78 4.48 8.84 4.92
C VAL A 78 3.54 9.67 4.05
N ALA A 79 4.07 10.62 3.28
CA ALA A 79 3.26 11.41 2.35
C ALA A 79 2.61 10.55 1.26
N LEU A 80 3.35 9.61 0.68
CA LEU A 80 2.84 8.68 -0.34
C LEU A 80 1.72 7.79 0.21
N TRP A 81 1.84 7.27 1.43
CA TRP A 81 0.76 6.53 2.07
C TRP A 81 -0.48 7.38 2.28
N ALA A 82 -0.33 8.61 2.78
CA ALA A 82 -1.46 9.51 2.99
C ALA A 82 -2.18 9.84 1.67
N MET A 83 -1.43 10.17 0.61
CA MET A 83 -2.00 10.42 -0.71
C MET A 83 -2.69 9.18 -1.28
N ALA A 84 -2.08 8.00 -1.16
CA ALA A 84 -2.67 6.76 -1.64
C ALA A 84 -3.97 6.42 -0.90
N ALA A 85 -4.01 6.56 0.43
CA ALA A 85 -5.20 6.33 1.24
C ALA A 85 -6.33 7.33 0.91
N ALA A 86 -5.99 8.58 0.60
CA ALA A 86 -6.97 9.61 0.23
C ALA A 86 -7.73 9.30 -1.09
N LEU A 87 -7.17 8.44 -1.95
CA LEU A 87 -7.83 8.02 -3.21
C LEU A 87 -8.94 6.98 -3.00
N THR A 88 -9.00 6.32 -1.84
CA THR A 88 -9.92 5.20 -1.58
C THR A 88 -11.40 5.53 -1.83
N PRO A 89 -11.95 6.69 -1.42
CA PRO A 89 -13.35 7.01 -1.71
C PRO A 89 -13.67 7.10 -3.21
N ALA A 90 -12.75 7.61 -4.03
CA ALA A 90 -12.93 7.67 -5.49
C ALA A 90 -12.83 6.26 -6.12
N MET A 91 -11.85 5.46 -5.68
CA MET A 91 -11.70 4.07 -6.15
C MET A 91 -12.94 3.22 -5.83
N GLN A 92 -13.54 3.39 -4.65
CA GLN A 92 -14.75 2.68 -4.23
C GLN A 92 -15.96 3.06 -5.11
N LYS A 93 -15.98 4.27 -5.67
CA LYS A 93 -16.98 4.73 -6.65
C LYS A 93 -16.68 4.27 -8.09
N GLY A 94 -15.62 3.49 -8.30
CA GLY A 94 -15.27 2.91 -9.60
C GLY A 94 -14.30 3.74 -10.45
N ASP A 95 -13.74 4.83 -9.92
CA ASP A 95 -12.76 5.65 -10.64
C ASP A 95 -11.46 4.86 -10.89
N GLN A 96 -11.18 4.60 -12.17
CA GLN A 96 -10.00 3.84 -12.59
C GLN A 96 -8.72 4.68 -12.57
N ASN A 97 -8.81 6.01 -12.75
CA ASN A 97 -7.64 6.88 -12.63
C ASN A 97 -7.18 6.94 -11.17
N ALA A 98 -8.11 7.06 -10.23
CA ALA A 98 -7.81 6.97 -8.80
C ALA A 98 -7.20 5.62 -8.44
N ARG A 99 -7.71 4.52 -9.02
CA ARG A 99 -7.15 3.17 -8.81
C ARG A 99 -5.72 3.05 -9.32
N ASN A 100 -5.47 3.48 -10.54
CA ASN A 100 -4.14 3.41 -11.14
C ASN A 100 -3.14 4.30 -10.39
N ALA A 101 -3.57 5.49 -9.97
CA ALA A 101 -2.77 6.37 -9.13
C ALA A 101 -2.43 5.74 -7.78
N HIS A 102 -3.41 5.12 -7.09
CA HIS A 102 -3.18 4.41 -5.83
C HIS A 102 -2.15 3.28 -6.00
N ILE A 103 -2.26 2.49 -7.07
CA ILE A 103 -1.31 1.42 -7.38
C ILE A 103 0.09 1.98 -7.64
N ALA A 104 0.22 3.03 -8.46
CA ALA A 104 1.50 3.65 -8.79
C ALA A 104 2.18 4.25 -7.56
N LEU A 105 1.44 4.97 -6.72
CA LEU A 105 1.93 5.55 -5.47
C LEU A 105 2.45 4.46 -4.52
N ASN A 106 1.72 3.35 -4.38
CA ASN A 106 2.15 2.24 -3.52
C ASN A 106 3.32 1.44 -4.11
N ALA A 107 3.40 1.28 -5.43
CA ALA A 107 4.54 0.65 -6.06
C ALA A 107 5.83 1.46 -5.82
N LEU A 108 5.76 2.79 -5.97
CA LEU A 108 6.86 3.69 -5.61
C LEU A 108 7.18 3.60 -4.12
N ASN A 109 6.16 3.56 -3.27
CA ASN A 109 6.33 3.46 -1.82
C ASN A 109 7.10 2.19 -1.42
N VAL A 110 6.69 1.02 -1.94
CA VAL A 110 7.39 -0.25 -1.73
C VAL A 110 8.82 -0.18 -2.24
N GLY A 111 9.05 0.41 -3.42
CA GLY A 111 10.40 0.62 -3.95
C GLY A 111 11.29 1.45 -3.02
N LEU A 112 10.78 2.58 -2.52
CA LEU A 112 11.49 3.43 -1.57
C LEU A 112 11.71 2.75 -0.22
N PHE A 113 10.74 1.98 0.26
CA PHE A 113 10.84 1.23 1.51
C PHE A 113 11.93 0.16 1.42
N LEU A 114 11.94 -0.65 0.36
CA LEU A 114 12.96 -1.66 0.10
C LEU A 114 14.35 -1.03 -0.04
N TRP A 115 14.46 0.10 -0.72
CA TRP A 115 15.72 0.83 -0.85
C TRP A 115 16.26 1.34 0.49
N GLN A 116 15.39 1.68 1.45
CA GLN A 116 15.81 2.14 2.77
C GLN A 116 16.29 1.03 3.70
N LEU A 117 15.96 -0.24 3.44
CA LEU A 117 16.28 -1.35 4.34
C LEU A 117 17.75 -1.38 4.79
N PRO A 118 18.77 -1.21 3.92
CA PRO A 118 20.17 -1.22 4.35
C PRO A 118 20.46 -0.14 5.41
N THR A 119 20.05 1.11 5.13
CA THR A 119 20.25 2.23 6.07
C THR A 119 19.43 2.08 7.36
N GLY A 120 18.25 1.44 7.30
CA GLY A 120 17.45 1.12 8.48
C GLY A 120 18.17 0.14 9.40
N PHE A 121 18.76 -0.93 8.84
CA PHE A 121 19.55 -1.89 9.62
C PHE A 121 20.78 -1.26 10.26
N GLU A 122 21.49 -0.35 9.57
CA GLU A 122 22.60 0.40 10.15
C GLU A 122 22.16 1.28 11.33
N ILE A 123 21.00 1.95 11.22
CA ILE A 123 20.44 2.78 12.30
C ILE A 123 20.08 1.91 13.50
N VAL A 124 19.41 0.77 13.28
CA VAL A 124 19.08 -0.18 14.36
C VAL A 124 20.36 -0.68 15.03
N GLY A 125 21.40 -1.02 14.26
CA GLY A 125 22.70 -1.42 14.79
C GLY A 125 23.30 -0.35 15.73
N LYS A 126 23.29 0.92 15.32
CA LYS A 126 23.73 2.04 16.17
C LYS A 126 22.88 2.19 17.44
N VAL A 127 21.57 1.93 17.37
CA VAL A 127 20.72 1.92 18.57
C VAL A 127 21.20 0.84 19.54
N PHE A 128 21.46 -0.39 19.09
CA PHE A 128 21.98 -1.44 19.96
C PHE A 128 23.37 -1.12 20.53
N GLU A 129 24.24 -0.52 19.72
CA GLU A 129 25.60 -0.13 20.12
C GLU A 129 25.60 0.95 21.22
N PHE A 130 24.72 1.96 21.10
CA PHE A 130 24.73 3.12 21.99
C PHE A 130 23.64 3.10 23.09
N THR A 131 22.75 2.11 23.09
CA THR A 131 21.73 1.98 24.14
C THR A 131 22.30 1.22 25.34
N SER A 132 22.24 1.83 26.52
CA SER A 132 22.48 1.11 27.78
C SER A 132 21.23 0.32 28.14
N TRP A 133 21.33 -1.00 28.08
CA TRP A 133 20.26 -1.91 28.45
C TRP A 133 20.23 -2.12 29.97
N PRO A 134 19.04 -2.27 30.59
CA PRO A 134 18.91 -2.64 31.99
C PRO A 134 19.48 -4.04 32.30
#